data_AF-A0AAN8QR03-F1
#
_entry.id   AF-A0AAN8QR03-F1
#
_cell.length_a   1.000
_cell.length_b   1.000
_cell.length_c   1.000
_cell.angle_alpha   90.00
_cell.angle_beta   90.00
_cell.angle_gamma   90.00
#
_symmetry.space_group_name_H-M   'P 1'
#
loop_
_entity.id
_entity.type
_entity.pdbx_description
1 polymer ?
#
loop_
_entity_poly.entity_id
_entity_poly.type
_entity_poly.pdbx_seq_one_letter_code
_entity_poly.pdbx_strand_id
1 'polypeptide(L)'
;MDTNTLLLRFDGRSRLLLRSLLLGATGARRGLWVFQRQRRSDPDFCLHNCLETLCQQEICPNSDAQTLTTKPLVCLFPVAFQRSLVSFLHLTHPLHSRTSVLCLLDCLSQGEHAPNPWVSALVVQLRRDLGAPGGKEPLITPQCRERLRVLCERLRGSGGDQATGWASCLGGPIEPQPASSSQSGLDDVVPQRKRKSSCVDLDSEPEEDSGQQRKRMKISLSPVDTERRCSSMVYAVGTEGLKDEMETDRVDGVIPEPAVEPQQPAAESPSDALPEQVQASIPQIKELLESEVEWDQSSVDVFKVLNDCDPSQVEVLCRMLSLSETPEQTLPQLCSCLLDLSPDLSHSTAVTLIKSILLGKVLSLSEPASRCLVMAVTSLCSRYPRPTCHALIGPVLEEGQTGSAQAELLIRLIEDCLDPHYRLLMFQMTLKGIWCEGVLSVIHALLDKKLELNEELFTLFTDQLSSQAPHFTKSMKFAKMMLTVLTKYNTHVTMAHKHTLSCCLSSNETFLKKSLQAALKRIKHS
;
A
#
# COMPACT_ATOMS: atom_id res chain seq x y z
N MET A 1 27.56 -6.32 19.48
CA MET A 1 26.73 -5.32 20.20
C MET A 1 25.37 -5.28 19.51
N ASP A 2 24.26 -5.36 20.25
CA ASP A 2 22.92 -5.22 19.67
C ASP A 2 22.62 -3.74 19.39
N THR A 3 22.15 -3.43 18.18
CA THR A 3 21.77 -2.07 17.76
C THR A 3 20.79 -1.38 18.70
N ASN A 4 19.90 -2.14 19.36
CA ASN A 4 18.96 -1.59 20.34
C ASN A 4 19.65 -1.04 21.58
N THR A 5 20.77 -1.66 22.00
CA THR A 5 21.55 -1.21 23.17
C THR A 5 22.29 0.09 22.86
N LEU A 6 22.81 0.25 21.64
CA LEU A 6 23.44 1.49 21.19
C LEU A 6 22.45 2.66 21.14
N LEU A 7 21.20 2.40 20.75
CA LEU A 7 20.14 3.42 20.69
C LEU A 7 19.72 3.97 22.06
N LEU A 8 19.98 3.24 23.16
CA LEU A 8 19.65 3.71 24.51
C LEU A 8 20.52 4.91 24.95
N ARG A 9 21.66 5.14 24.29
CA ARG A 9 22.56 6.28 24.56
C ARG A 9 21.98 7.64 24.13
N PHE A 10 20.93 7.63 23.33
CA PHE A 10 20.32 8.84 22.78
C PHE A 10 19.04 9.22 23.54
N ASP A 11 18.78 10.52 23.59
CA ASP A 11 17.52 11.08 24.10
C ASP A 11 16.33 10.64 23.24
N GLY A 12 15.10 10.78 23.76
CA GLY A 12 13.90 10.27 23.09
C GLY A 12 13.71 10.78 21.65
N ARG A 13 14.07 12.05 21.38
CA ARG A 13 13.90 12.65 20.05
C ARG A 13 14.96 12.14 19.07
N SER A 14 16.22 12.10 19.47
CA SER A 14 17.31 11.54 18.64
C SER A 14 17.15 10.04 18.43
N ARG A 15 16.68 9.30 19.45
CA ARG A 15 16.40 7.86 19.34
C ARG A 15 15.33 7.57 18.30
N LEU A 16 14.26 8.36 18.25
CA LEU A 16 13.22 8.25 17.22
C LEU A 16 13.80 8.48 15.82
N LEU A 17 14.65 9.50 15.67
CA LEU A 17 15.32 9.79 14.40
C LEU A 17 16.25 8.64 13.98
N LEU A 18 17.10 8.14 14.87
CA LEU A 18 18.05 7.06 14.58
C LEU A 18 17.33 5.75 14.25
N ARG A 19 16.23 5.44 14.94
CA ARG A 19 15.35 4.30 14.58
C ARG A 19 14.78 4.44 13.18
N SER A 20 14.40 5.65 12.77
CA SER A 20 13.91 5.86 11.41
C SER A 20 15.01 5.70 10.35
N LEU A 21 16.27 6.05 10.67
CA LEU A 21 17.43 5.87 9.79
C LEU A 21 17.83 4.39 9.65
N LEU A 22 17.50 3.54 10.62
CA LEU A 22 17.72 2.10 10.57
C LEU A 22 16.76 1.36 9.61
N LEU A 23 15.71 2.02 9.08
CA LEU A 23 14.69 1.42 8.19
C LEU A 23 15.16 1.23 6.73
N GLY A 24 16.33 0.62 6.55
CA GLY A 24 16.86 0.16 5.27
C GLY A 24 16.88 1.24 4.19
N ALA A 25 16.46 0.88 2.97
CA ALA A 25 16.54 1.75 1.79
C ALA A 25 15.73 3.06 1.88
N THR A 26 14.71 3.12 2.76
CA THR A 26 13.90 4.34 2.98
C THR A 26 14.33 5.16 4.18
N GLY A 27 15.38 4.72 4.89
CA GLY A 27 15.80 5.27 6.17
C GLY A 27 16.09 6.78 6.11
N ALA A 28 16.84 7.23 5.11
CA ALA A 28 17.17 8.65 4.94
C ALA A 28 15.94 9.55 4.75
N ARG A 29 14.95 9.13 3.93
CA ARG A 29 13.71 9.89 3.68
C ARG A 29 12.82 9.92 4.92
N ARG A 30 12.69 8.79 5.62
CA ARG A 30 11.93 8.72 6.88
C ARG A 30 12.61 9.58 7.95
N GLY A 31 13.94 9.54 8.04
CA GLY A 31 14.73 10.40 8.91
C GLY A 31 14.50 11.88 8.64
N LEU A 32 14.52 12.29 7.37
CA LEU A 32 14.20 13.66 6.98
C LEU A 32 12.80 14.08 7.44
N TRP A 33 11.80 13.23 7.21
CA TRP A 33 10.43 13.50 7.64
C TRP A 33 10.30 13.64 9.15
N VAL A 34 10.92 12.73 9.93
CA VAL A 34 10.93 12.81 11.40
C VAL A 34 11.61 14.09 11.88
N PHE A 35 12.76 14.43 11.30
CA PHE A 35 13.51 15.64 11.63
C PHE A 35 12.70 16.91 11.34
N GLN A 36 12.07 16.99 10.16
CA GLN A 36 11.20 18.12 9.80
C GLN A 36 9.98 18.22 10.73
N ARG A 37 9.38 17.09 11.10
CA ARG A 37 8.25 17.07 12.05
C ARG A 37 8.67 17.55 13.44
N GLN A 38 9.84 17.14 13.93
CA GLN A 38 10.40 17.61 15.20
C GLN A 38 10.67 19.12 15.15
N ARG A 39 11.23 19.64 14.04
CA ARG A 39 11.45 21.09 13.86
C ARG A 39 10.18 21.92 13.74
N ARG A 40 9.09 21.37 13.18
CA ARG A 40 7.78 22.04 13.17
C ARG A 40 7.21 22.22 14.57
N SER A 41 7.51 21.28 15.48
CA SER A 41 7.09 21.34 16.88
C SER A 41 8.05 22.17 17.75
N ASP A 42 9.33 22.20 17.41
CA ASP A 42 10.39 22.90 18.13
C ASP A 42 11.44 23.44 17.13
N PRO A 43 11.37 24.73 16.75
CA PRO A 43 12.23 25.32 15.73
C PRO A 43 13.73 25.25 16.05
N ASP A 44 14.07 25.23 17.34
CA ASP A 44 15.43 25.22 17.89
C ASP A 44 16.01 23.79 17.96
N PHE A 45 15.23 22.77 17.60
CA PHE A 45 15.69 21.39 17.58
C PHE A 45 16.89 21.23 16.64
N CYS A 46 18.05 20.89 17.22
CA CYS A 46 19.30 20.66 16.51
C CYS A 46 19.86 19.26 16.80
N LEU A 47 20.62 18.72 15.85
CA LEU A 47 21.23 17.38 15.99
C LEU A 47 22.61 17.41 16.65
N HIS A 48 23.03 18.54 17.22
CA HIS A 48 24.39 18.71 17.74
C HIS A 48 24.78 17.60 18.73
N ASN A 49 23.99 17.44 19.80
CA ASN A 49 24.25 16.42 20.84
C ASN A 49 24.16 14.99 20.29
N CYS A 50 23.29 14.75 19.31
CA CYS A 50 23.16 13.45 18.65
C CYS A 50 24.43 13.11 17.85
N LEU A 51 24.92 14.06 17.04
CA LEU A 51 26.13 13.90 16.25
C LEU A 51 27.37 13.75 17.15
N GLU A 52 27.44 14.51 18.24
CA GLU A 52 28.52 14.37 19.22
C GLU A 52 28.52 12.99 19.87
N THR A 53 27.35 12.50 20.29
CA THR A 53 27.20 11.15 20.86
C THR A 53 27.64 10.07 19.87
N LEU A 54 27.29 10.21 18.59
CA LEU A 54 27.73 9.29 17.52
C LEU A 54 29.25 9.28 17.32
N CYS A 55 29.95 10.36 17.67
CA CYS A 55 31.41 10.47 17.57
C CYS A 55 32.15 9.93 18.81
N GLN A 56 31.44 9.57 19.89
CA GLN A 56 32.07 9.06 21.11
C GLN A 56 32.77 7.72 20.85
N GLN A 57 33.94 7.56 21.46
CA GLN A 57 34.76 6.36 21.36
C GLN A 57 34.25 5.28 22.32
N GLU A 58 33.90 4.11 21.80
CA GLU A 58 33.50 2.95 22.59
C GLU A 58 34.59 1.86 22.58
N ILE A 59 34.83 1.28 23.74
CA ILE A 59 35.82 0.21 23.92
C ILE A 59 35.23 -1.10 23.40
N CYS A 60 35.82 -1.63 22.33
CA CYS A 60 35.40 -2.90 21.72
C CYS A 60 36.49 -3.97 21.91
N PRO A 61 36.11 -5.20 22.30
CA PRO A 61 37.02 -6.34 22.27
C PRO A 61 37.31 -6.68 20.80
N ASN A 62 38.60 -6.71 20.43
CA ASN A 62 39.00 -7.17 19.10
C ASN A 62 38.87 -8.70 19.03
N SER A 63 38.30 -9.22 17.95
CA SER A 63 38.08 -10.67 17.75
C SER A 63 39.39 -11.44 17.65
N ASP A 64 40.45 -10.80 17.14
CA ASP A 64 41.63 -11.53 16.67
C ASP A 64 42.92 -11.23 17.47
N ALA A 65 42.86 -10.35 18.48
CA ALA A 65 43.96 -10.12 19.42
C ALA A 65 43.40 -9.63 20.77
N GLN A 66 44.00 -10.05 21.89
CA GLN A 66 43.69 -9.63 23.27
C GLN A 66 44.03 -8.14 23.52
N THR A 67 43.58 -7.25 22.64
CA THR A 67 43.80 -5.80 22.70
C THR A 67 42.45 -5.11 22.57
N LEU A 68 42.13 -4.25 23.55
CA LEU A 68 40.95 -3.40 23.51
C LEU A 68 41.17 -2.29 22.48
N THR A 69 40.31 -2.24 21.45
CA THR A 69 40.34 -1.16 20.44
C THR A 69 39.19 -0.19 20.71
N THR A 70 39.46 1.12 20.68
CA THR A 70 38.42 2.15 20.76
C THR A 70 37.88 2.43 19.36
N LYS A 71 36.57 2.32 19.16
CA LYS A 71 35.90 2.61 17.89
C LYS A 71 34.82 3.67 18.11
N PRO A 72 34.66 4.66 17.20
CA PRO A 72 33.55 5.59 17.27
C PRO A 72 32.20 4.85 17.23
N LEU A 73 31.24 5.30 18.02
CA LEU A 73 29.91 4.70 18.13
C LEU A 73 29.22 4.54 16.76
N VAL A 74 29.36 5.52 15.86
CA VAL A 74 28.80 5.46 14.49
C VAL A 74 29.29 4.24 13.70
N CYS A 75 30.53 3.78 13.94
CA CYS A 75 31.13 2.64 13.24
C CYS A 75 30.59 1.30 13.74
N LEU A 76 29.98 1.27 14.93
CA LEU A 76 29.35 0.07 15.50
C LEU A 76 27.94 -0.18 14.94
N PHE A 77 27.34 0.83 14.31
CA PHE A 77 26.07 0.66 13.63
C PHE A 77 26.22 -0.05 12.27
N PRO A 78 25.17 -0.74 11.80
CA PRO A 78 25.17 -1.41 10.49
C PRO A 78 25.50 -0.45 9.34
N VAL A 79 26.13 -0.96 8.28
CA VAL A 79 26.48 -0.17 7.08
C VAL A 79 25.26 0.49 6.46
N ALA A 80 24.09 -0.17 6.49
CA ALA A 80 22.83 0.41 6.01
C ALA A 80 22.41 1.67 6.79
N PHE A 81 22.69 1.72 8.10
CA PHE A 81 22.46 2.90 8.91
C PHE A 81 23.45 4.01 8.58
N GLN A 82 24.75 3.70 8.50
CA GLN A 82 25.78 4.68 8.15
C GLN A 82 25.46 5.34 6.80
N ARG A 83 25.06 4.52 5.84
CA ARG A 83 24.54 4.95 4.53
C ARG A 83 23.37 5.94 4.68
N SER A 84 22.31 5.53 5.37
CA SER A 84 21.12 6.35 5.56
C SER A 84 21.41 7.65 6.32
N LEU A 85 22.32 7.61 7.30
CA LEU A 85 22.75 8.76 8.08
C LEU A 85 23.48 9.78 7.20
N VAL A 86 24.46 9.37 6.38
CA VAL A 86 25.17 10.29 5.50
C VAL A 86 24.26 10.83 4.41
N SER A 87 23.36 10.02 3.84
CA SER A 87 22.34 10.48 2.89
C SER A 87 21.35 11.47 3.53
N PHE A 88 20.96 11.25 4.79
CA PHE A 88 20.13 12.19 5.53
C PHE A 88 20.87 13.51 5.78
N LEU A 89 22.12 13.45 6.22
CA LEU A 89 22.94 14.65 6.46
C LEU A 89 23.18 15.44 5.17
N HIS A 90 23.30 14.79 4.03
CA HIS A 90 23.32 15.47 2.72
C HIS A 90 22.11 16.38 2.52
N LEU A 91 20.92 15.93 2.92
CA LEU A 91 19.67 16.68 2.77
C LEU A 91 19.50 17.78 3.82
N THR A 92 20.18 17.67 4.97
CA THR A 92 20.00 18.58 6.11
C THR A 92 21.24 19.38 6.48
N HIS A 93 22.36 19.22 5.77
CA HIS A 93 23.64 19.89 6.09
C HIS A 93 23.57 21.42 6.24
N PRO A 94 22.70 22.19 5.53
CA PRO A 94 22.60 23.64 5.74
C PRO A 94 22.08 24.01 7.14
N LEU A 95 21.46 23.05 7.83
CA LEU A 95 20.78 23.25 9.11
C LEU A 95 21.61 22.80 10.32
N HIS A 96 22.87 22.39 10.10
CA HIS A 96 23.71 21.77 11.12
C HIS A 96 25.06 22.48 11.23
N SER A 97 25.70 22.35 12.41
CA SER A 97 27.05 22.85 12.63
C SER A 97 28.04 22.08 11.74
N ARG A 98 28.72 22.79 10.84
CA ARG A 98 29.74 22.25 9.94
C ARG A 98 30.79 21.42 10.67
N THR A 99 31.23 21.86 11.84
CA THR A 99 32.23 21.18 12.68
C THR A 99 31.78 19.81 13.17
N SER A 100 30.54 19.68 13.64
CA SER A 100 29.99 18.41 14.15
C SER A 100 29.80 17.38 13.02
N VAL A 101 29.38 17.84 11.85
CA VAL A 101 29.24 16.97 10.68
C VAL A 101 30.61 16.50 10.19
N LEU A 102 31.62 17.37 10.13
CA LEU A 102 32.97 16.97 9.74
C LEU A 102 33.60 15.97 10.71
N CYS A 103 33.44 16.18 12.02
CA CYS A 103 33.90 15.23 13.05
C CYS A 103 33.29 13.83 12.85
N LEU A 104 32.00 13.75 12.55
CA LEU A 104 31.33 12.48 12.24
C LEU A 104 31.88 11.83 10.96
N LEU A 105 32.15 12.64 9.93
CA LEU A 105 32.73 12.16 8.67
C LEU A 105 34.17 11.66 8.85
N ASP A 106 34.93 12.23 9.78
CA ASP A 106 36.25 11.73 10.17
C ASP A 106 36.13 10.39 10.90
N CYS A 107 35.21 10.27 11.86
CA CYS A 107 34.91 9.00 12.53
C CYS A 107 34.57 7.87 11.54
N LEU A 108 33.71 8.14 10.55
CA LEU A 108 33.34 7.17 9.50
C LEU A 108 34.50 6.77 8.58
N SER A 109 35.51 7.63 8.44
CA SER A 109 36.69 7.35 7.60
C SER A 109 37.80 6.58 8.33
N GLN A 110 37.78 6.54 9.66
CA GLN A 110 38.80 5.91 10.51
C GLN A 110 38.56 4.42 10.78
N GLY A 111 37.51 3.81 10.22
CA GLY A 111 37.19 2.39 10.44
C GLY A 111 38.27 1.44 9.87
N GLU A 112 38.76 0.51 10.70
CA GLU A 112 39.82 -0.47 10.38
C GLU A 112 39.52 -1.42 9.20
N HIS A 113 38.26 -1.53 8.77
CA HIS A 113 37.89 -2.26 7.57
C HIS A 113 37.45 -1.29 6.49
N ALA A 114 38.03 -1.45 5.29
CA ALA A 114 37.80 -0.62 4.12
C ALA A 114 36.34 -0.15 4.08
N PRO A 115 36.08 1.15 4.36
CA PRO A 115 34.71 1.63 4.51
C PRO A 115 33.95 1.33 3.23
N ASN A 116 32.73 0.83 3.37
CA ASN A 116 31.89 0.45 2.25
C ASN A 116 31.99 1.50 1.14
N PRO A 117 32.28 1.13 -0.12
CA PRO A 117 32.63 2.08 -1.16
C PRO A 117 31.55 3.14 -1.38
N TRP A 118 30.29 2.82 -1.10
CA TRP A 118 29.17 3.76 -1.17
C TRP A 118 29.17 4.77 -0.03
N VAL A 119 29.45 4.32 1.21
CA VAL A 119 29.58 5.21 2.36
C VAL A 119 30.78 6.14 2.16
N SER A 120 31.91 5.62 1.69
CA SER A 120 33.11 6.40 1.36
C SER A 120 32.82 7.48 0.32
N ALA A 121 32.14 7.12 -0.78
CA ALA A 121 31.77 8.08 -1.82
C ALA A 121 30.83 9.18 -1.29
N LEU A 122 29.83 8.82 -0.47
CA LEU A 122 28.92 9.79 0.15
C LEU A 122 29.63 10.71 1.15
N VAL A 123 30.58 10.19 1.92
CA VAL A 123 31.41 10.95 2.85
C VAL A 123 32.23 11.98 2.09
N VAL A 124 32.90 11.58 1.01
CA VAL A 124 33.70 12.49 0.16
C VAL A 124 32.81 13.55 -0.49
N GLN A 125 31.63 13.18 -0.97
CA GLN A 125 30.66 14.13 -1.53
C GLN A 125 30.20 15.14 -0.46
N LEU A 126 29.87 14.69 0.76
CA LEU A 126 29.43 15.62 1.82
C LEU A 126 30.55 16.55 2.28
N ARG A 127 31.80 16.06 2.34
CA ARG A 127 32.97 16.91 2.60
C ARG A 127 33.13 17.99 1.54
N ARG A 128 32.87 17.67 0.25
CA ARG A 128 32.91 18.63 -0.86
C ARG A 128 31.81 19.68 -0.71
N ASP A 129 30.60 19.28 -0.40
CA ASP A 129 29.45 20.19 -0.24
C ASP A 129 29.65 21.13 0.97
N LEU A 130 30.33 20.64 2.02
CA LEU A 130 30.76 21.44 3.16
C LEU A 130 32.06 22.23 2.92
N GLY A 131 32.66 22.20 1.73
CA GLY A 131 33.87 22.92 1.38
C GLY A 131 35.11 22.55 2.20
N ALA A 132 35.20 21.31 2.70
CA ALA A 132 36.31 20.85 3.53
C ALA A 132 37.56 20.48 2.69
N PRO A 133 38.78 20.65 3.24
CA PRO A 133 40.01 20.22 2.58
C PRO A 133 39.99 18.70 2.36
N GLY A 134 40.26 18.26 1.11
CA GLY A 134 40.16 16.86 0.68
C GLY A 134 39.05 16.57 -0.36
N GLY A 135 38.07 17.46 -0.53
CA GLY A 135 36.96 17.27 -1.49
C GLY A 135 37.31 17.45 -2.98
N LYS A 136 38.58 17.66 -3.33
CA LYS A 136 39.00 17.95 -4.72
C LYS A 136 39.27 16.70 -5.57
N GLU A 137 39.31 15.52 -4.96
CA GLU A 137 39.51 14.27 -5.69
C GLU A 137 38.25 13.88 -6.47
N PRO A 138 38.36 13.50 -7.75
CA PRO A 138 37.20 13.10 -8.55
C PRO A 138 36.57 11.84 -7.96
N LEU A 139 35.27 11.89 -7.65
CA LEU A 139 34.50 10.72 -7.17
C LEU A 139 34.47 9.57 -8.20
N ILE A 140 34.63 9.92 -9.47
CA ILE A 140 34.63 8.98 -10.58
C ILE A 140 36.09 8.66 -10.91
N THR A 141 36.51 7.46 -10.54
CA THR A 141 37.79 6.92 -10.99
C THR A 141 37.83 6.87 -12.52
N PRO A 142 39.01 6.99 -13.16
CA PRO A 142 39.11 6.88 -14.62
C PRO A 142 38.49 5.58 -15.16
N GLN A 143 38.57 4.49 -14.40
CA GLN A 143 37.94 3.21 -14.72
C GLN A 143 36.40 3.28 -14.66
N CYS A 144 35.82 3.96 -13.66
CA CYS A 144 34.37 4.19 -13.60
C CYS A 144 33.90 5.09 -14.75
N ARG A 145 34.68 6.11 -15.13
CA ARG A 145 34.38 6.98 -16.28
C ARG A 145 34.34 6.19 -17.58
N GLU A 146 35.28 5.28 -17.77
CA GLU A 146 35.33 4.43 -18.96
C GLU A 146 34.16 3.44 -19.00
N ARG A 147 33.84 2.79 -17.87
CA ARG A 147 32.65 1.92 -17.76
C ARG A 147 31.35 2.68 -18.03
N LEU A 148 31.24 3.91 -17.54
CA LEU A 148 30.07 4.78 -17.79
C LEU A 148 29.99 5.16 -19.27
N ARG A 149 31.12 5.53 -19.90
CA ARG A 149 31.19 5.83 -21.34
C ARG A 149 30.71 4.65 -22.17
N VAL A 150 31.23 3.45 -21.91
CA VAL A 150 30.81 2.20 -22.57
C VAL A 150 29.32 1.92 -22.37
N LEU A 151 28.78 2.14 -21.17
CA LEU A 151 27.33 2.00 -20.92
C LEU A 151 26.52 3.03 -21.70
N CYS A 152 26.95 4.30 -21.74
CA CYS A 152 26.28 5.35 -22.50
C CYS A 152 26.32 5.08 -24.01
N GLU A 153 27.41 4.52 -24.54
CA GLU A 153 27.53 4.11 -25.95
C GLU A 153 26.61 2.93 -26.27
N ARG A 154 26.54 1.93 -25.39
CA ARG A 154 25.59 0.81 -25.51
C ARG A 154 24.13 1.28 -25.50
N LEU A 155 23.81 2.31 -24.71
CA LEU A 155 22.48 2.92 -24.69
C LEU A 155 22.20 3.73 -25.97
N ARG A 156 23.22 4.38 -26.56
CA ARG A 156 23.09 5.17 -27.79
C ARG A 156 22.98 4.30 -29.06
N GLY A 157 23.54 3.09 -29.07
CA GLY A 157 23.52 2.16 -30.20
C GLY A 157 22.19 1.42 -30.45
N SER A 158 21.18 1.58 -29.59
CA SER A 158 19.88 0.87 -29.67
C SER A 158 18.83 1.58 -30.54
N GLY A 159 19.25 2.27 -31.61
CA GLY A 159 18.40 3.05 -32.51
C GLY A 159 17.76 2.27 -33.67
N GLY A 160 17.50 0.97 -33.50
CA GLY A 160 16.88 0.13 -34.54
C GLY A 160 15.88 -0.86 -33.95
N ASP A 161 14.59 -0.58 -34.13
CA ASP A 161 13.37 -1.39 -34.13
C ASP A 161 13.23 -2.68 -33.27
N GLN A 162 14.06 -2.91 -32.26
CA GLN A 162 13.85 -3.94 -31.25
C GLN A 162 14.02 -3.35 -29.86
N ALA A 163 13.01 -3.57 -29.01
CA ALA A 163 12.96 -3.11 -27.64
C ALA A 163 14.07 -3.73 -26.78
N THR A 164 15.26 -3.12 -26.78
CA THR A 164 16.35 -3.43 -25.83
C THR A 164 16.92 -2.17 -25.18
N GLY A 165 16.06 -1.32 -24.62
CA GLY A 165 16.44 -0.33 -23.61
C GLY A 165 16.76 -0.98 -22.26
N TRP A 166 17.56 -0.32 -21.41
CA TRP A 166 18.05 -0.60 -20.03
C TRP A 166 18.21 -2.07 -19.52
N ALA A 167 17.29 -2.97 -19.84
CA ALA A 167 17.30 -4.40 -19.57
C ALA A 167 18.53 -5.14 -20.15
N SER A 168 19.02 -4.76 -21.33
CA SER A 168 20.24 -5.33 -21.92
C SER A 168 21.52 -4.83 -21.22
N CYS A 169 21.54 -3.56 -20.79
CA CYS A 169 22.68 -2.94 -20.12
C CYS A 169 22.83 -3.37 -18.65
N LEU A 170 21.73 -3.69 -17.97
CA LEU A 170 21.71 -4.14 -16.57
C LEU A 170 21.61 -5.67 -16.43
N GLY A 171 21.39 -6.38 -17.55
CA GLY A 171 21.28 -7.84 -17.62
C GLY A 171 22.57 -8.56 -18.03
N GLY A 172 23.74 -7.93 -17.83
CA GLY A 172 25.03 -8.58 -18.09
C GLY A 172 25.29 -9.72 -17.09
N PRO A 173 25.95 -10.83 -17.52
CA PRO A 173 26.33 -11.89 -16.61
C PRO A 173 27.23 -11.32 -15.52
N ILE A 174 26.94 -11.65 -14.26
CA ILE A 174 27.90 -11.52 -13.18
C ILE A 174 29.01 -12.52 -13.53
N GLU A 175 30.14 -12.05 -14.05
CA GLU A 175 31.34 -12.88 -14.17
C GLU A 175 31.70 -13.36 -12.76
N PRO A 176 31.65 -14.67 -12.48
CA PRO A 176 32.22 -15.21 -11.27
C PRO A 176 33.73 -15.09 -11.39
N GLN A 177 34.35 -14.49 -10.37
CA GLN A 177 35.78 -14.68 -10.12
C GLN A 177 36.09 -16.19 -10.11
N PRO A 178 37.24 -16.64 -10.67
CA PRO A 178 37.53 -18.05 -10.80
C PRO A 178 37.84 -18.66 -9.43
N ALA A 179 36.88 -19.39 -8.87
CA ALA A 179 37.16 -20.39 -7.85
C ALA A 179 37.40 -21.74 -8.54
N SER A 180 38.51 -22.35 -8.15
CA SER A 180 39.02 -23.65 -8.53
C SER A 180 37.97 -24.76 -8.66
N SER A 181 38.02 -25.43 -9.82
CA SER A 181 37.69 -26.83 -10.10
C SER A 181 37.14 -27.69 -8.95
N SER A 182 35.90 -28.16 -9.08
CA SER A 182 35.60 -29.61 -9.14
C SER A 182 34.14 -29.89 -9.58
N GLN A 183 34.05 -30.91 -10.43
CA GLN A 183 32.90 -31.67 -10.97
C GLN A 183 31.71 -31.81 -10.00
N SER A 184 30.44 -31.86 -10.42
CA SER A 184 29.79 -32.85 -11.29
C SER A 184 28.31 -32.48 -11.52
N GLY A 185 27.72 -32.98 -12.61
CA GLY A 185 26.38 -32.70 -13.20
C GLY A 185 25.15 -32.88 -12.31
N LEU A 186 23.90 -32.63 -12.71
CA LEU A 186 23.19 -32.48 -14.00
C LEU A 186 21.81 -31.84 -13.68
N ASP A 187 21.22 -31.14 -14.67
CA ASP A 187 19.78 -30.90 -15.00
C ASP A 187 18.73 -30.74 -13.86
N ASP A 188 17.75 -29.81 -13.86
CA ASP A 188 16.94 -29.30 -14.95
C ASP A 188 16.10 -28.06 -14.52
N VAL A 189 15.73 -27.24 -15.52
CA VAL A 189 14.54 -26.36 -15.68
C VAL A 189 13.99 -25.49 -14.53
N VAL A 190 13.97 -24.18 -14.83
CA VAL A 190 13.27 -23.05 -14.18
C VAL A 190 11.82 -22.93 -14.68
N PRO A 191 10.88 -22.40 -13.86
CA PRO A 191 10.05 -21.31 -14.37
C PRO A 191 9.88 -20.10 -13.43
N GLN A 192 9.71 -18.93 -14.07
CA GLN A 192 8.91 -17.75 -13.68
C GLN A 192 9.43 -16.82 -12.56
N ARG A 193 9.92 -15.61 -12.88
CA ARG A 193 9.22 -14.33 -13.21
C ARG A 193 8.23 -13.80 -12.14
N LYS A 194 8.65 -12.70 -11.47
CA LYS A 194 7.91 -11.46 -11.09
C LYS A 194 8.85 -10.63 -10.18
N ARG A 195 8.99 -9.29 -10.18
CA ARG A 195 8.20 -8.11 -10.57
C ARG A 195 9.18 -6.93 -10.77
N LYS A 196 8.84 -5.95 -11.61
CA LYS A 196 9.56 -4.66 -11.73
C LYS A 196 8.76 -3.57 -11.00
N SER A 197 9.44 -2.86 -10.11
CA SER A 197 9.01 -1.60 -9.48
C SER A 197 9.60 -0.41 -10.25
N SER A 198 8.80 0.58 -10.59
CA SER A 198 9.29 1.87 -11.10
C SER A 198 8.81 3.01 -10.19
N CYS A 199 9.80 3.75 -9.68
CA CYS A 199 9.64 5.06 -9.08
C CYS A 199 9.50 6.13 -10.16
N VAL A 200 8.78 7.18 -9.79
CA VAL A 200 8.50 8.41 -10.54
C VAL A 200 9.55 9.47 -10.19
N ASP A 201 9.99 10.25 -11.18
CA ASP A 201 10.78 11.48 -11.03
C ASP A 201 9.85 12.71 -10.99
N LEU A 202 10.17 13.68 -10.15
CA LEU A 202 9.52 15.00 -10.01
C LEU A 202 10.58 16.10 -10.13
N ASP A 203 10.23 17.15 -10.86
CA ASP A 203 10.71 18.54 -10.72
C ASP A 203 9.73 19.42 -11.56
N SER A 204 9.32 20.66 -11.26
CA SER A 204 9.72 21.70 -10.30
C SER A 204 8.56 22.70 -10.10
N GLU A 205 8.56 23.45 -8.99
CA GLU A 205 7.72 24.65 -8.72
C GLU A 205 8.34 25.93 -9.35
N PRO A 206 7.55 27.03 -9.52
CA PRO A 206 7.59 28.09 -8.50
C PRO A 206 6.23 28.80 -8.22
N GLU A 207 6.21 29.48 -7.05
CA GLU A 207 5.13 30.25 -6.43
C GLU A 207 4.55 31.41 -7.27
N GLU A 208 3.27 31.75 -7.04
CA GLU A 208 2.86 33.13 -6.76
C GLU A 208 1.47 33.23 -6.06
N ASP A 209 1.38 34.30 -5.28
CA ASP A 209 0.38 34.74 -4.30
C ASP A 209 -1.02 35.02 -4.88
N SER A 210 -2.07 34.68 -4.12
CA SER A 210 -3.36 35.41 -4.07
C SER A 210 -4.25 34.81 -2.98
N GLY A 211 -4.35 35.51 -1.86
CA GLY A 211 -5.13 35.11 -0.70
C GLY A 211 -6.66 35.07 -0.91
N GLN A 212 -7.35 34.32 -0.04
CA GLN A 212 -8.70 34.67 0.38
C GLN A 212 -9.08 34.02 1.72
N GLN A 213 -9.84 34.78 2.47
CA GLN A 213 -9.99 34.74 3.91
C GLN A 213 -10.88 33.60 4.44
N ARG A 214 -10.48 33.16 5.64
CA ARG A 214 -11.29 32.68 6.77
C ARG A 214 -12.80 32.95 6.69
N LYS A 215 -13.61 31.93 7.03
CA LYS A 215 -14.71 32.06 8.01
C LYS A 215 -15.05 30.71 8.66
N ARG A 216 -14.56 30.56 9.89
CA ARG A 216 -14.98 29.58 10.89
C ARG A 216 -16.22 30.16 11.57
N MET A 217 -17.36 29.46 11.58
CA MET A 217 -18.49 29.81 12.44
C MET A 217 -18.71 28.69 13.46
N LYS A 218 -18.73 29.09 14.73
CA LYS A 218 -18.80 28.26 15.93
C LYS A 218 -20.23 28.31 16.48
N ILE A 219 -20.76 27.13 16.78
CA ILE A 219 -21.74 26.72 17.82
C ILE A 219 -22.60 27.80 18.50
N SER A 220 -23.90 27.50 18.60
CA SER A 220 -24.72 27.80 19.77
C SER A 220 -25.79 26.72 19.97
N LEU A 221 -25.74 26.04 21.12
CA LEU A 221 -26.76 25.15 21.71
C LEU A 221 -27.84 26.01 22.40
N SER A 222 -29.13 25.69 22.32
CA SER A 222 -29.93 24.91 23.30
C SER A 222 -31.41 25.38 23.19
N PRO A 223 -32.41 24.88 23.97
CA PRO A 223 -32.76 23.51 24.39
C PRO A 223 -34.28 23.14 24.24
N VAL A 224 -34.58 21.83 24.27
CA VAL A 224 -35.74 21.11 24.87
C VAL A 224 -37.19 21.54 24.54
N ASP A 225 -37.99 20.63 23.94
CA ASP A 225 -39.19 20.03 24.58
C ASP A 225 -39.87 18.90 23.75
N THR A 226 -39.75 17.69 24.29
CA THR A 226 -40.77 16.66 24.60
C THR A 226 -42.00 16.36 23.70
N GLU A 227 -42.20 15.05 23.48
CA GLU A 227 -43.44 14.30 23.15
C GLU A 227 -44.03 14.34 21.72
N ARG A 228 -44.17 13.17 21.08
CA ARG A 228 -45.42 12.34 21.07
C ARG A 228 -45.48 11.40 19.85
N ARG A 229 -45.98 10.20 20.12
CA ARG A 229 -46.11 9.02 19.25
C ARG A 229 -47.26 9.13 18.23
N CYS A 230 -47.12 8.32 17.17
CA CYS A 230 -48.15 7.69 16.30
C CYS A 230 -48.94 8.56 15.31
N SER A 231 -48.92 8.20 14.03
CA SER A 231 -49.99 7.36 13.42
C SER A 231 -49.79 7.11 11.92
N SER A 232 -50.21 5.89 11.58
CA SER A 232 -50.46 5.27 10.26
C SER A 232 -51.09 6.18 9.21
N MET A 233 -50.70 5.99 7.93
CA MET A 233 -51.67 5.90 6.84
C MET A 233 -51.18 4.94 5.74
N VAL A 234 -52.07 3.99 5.47
CA VAL A 234 -52.03 2.92 4.48
C VAL A 234 -52.46 3.47 3.12
N TYR A 235 -51.85 2.98 2.03
CA TYR A 235 -52.61 2.69 0.82
C TYR A 235 -52.23 1.30 0.30
N ALA A 236 -53.22 0.41 0.33
CA ALA A 236 -53.22 -0.86 -0.34
C ALA A 236 -53.69 -0.69 -1.79
N VAL A 237 -53.07 -1.42 -2.72
CA VAL A 237 -53.73 -1.88 -3.95
C VAL A 237 -53.35 -3.35 -4.07
N GLY A 238 -54.37 -4.20 -4.01
CA GLY A 238 -54.22 -5.64 -4.12
C GLY A 238 -54.15 -6.12 -5.57
N THR A 239 -53.74 -7.37 -5.73
CA THR A 239 -54.45 -8.30 -6.61
C THR A 239 -54.20 -9.72 -6.13
N GLU A 240 -55.24 -10.52 -6.29
CA GLU A 240 -55.52 -11.80 -5.64
C GLU A 240 -54.71 -12.97 -6.23
N GLY A 241 -54.30 -13.88 -5.34
CA GLY A 241 -54.76 -15.26 -5.28
C GLY A 241 -54.52 -16.21 -6.47
N LEU A 242 -53.81 -17.31 -6.20
CA LEU A 242 -54.42 -18.65 -6.22
C LEU A 242 -53.54 -19.64 -5.44
N LYS A 243 -54.22 -20.41 -4.58
CA LYS A 243 -53.73 -21.47 -3.69
C LYS A 243 -53.59 -22.78 -4.47
N ASP A 244 -52.73 -23.67 -4.00
CA ASP A 244 -53.22 -25.00 -3.60
C ASP A 244 -52.24 -25.68 -2.63
N GLU A 245 -52.79 -26.20 -1.53
CA GLU A 245 -52.17 -27.07 -0.54
C GLU A 245 -52.49 -28.53 -0.92
N MET A 246 -51.61 -29.49 -0.63
CA MET A 246 -52.04 -30.76 -0.03
C MET A 246 -50.84 -31.55 0.52
N GLU A 247 -50.91 -31.85 1.82
CA GLU A 247 -50.17 -32.93 2.50
C GLU A 247 -50.68 -34.32 2.08
N THR A 248 -49.86 -35.37 2.23
CA THR A 248 -50.19 -36.57 3.05
C THR A 248 -49.04 -37.60 3.07
N ASP A 249 -48.45 -37.75 4.27
CA ASP A 249 -48.26 -38.97 5.07
C ASP A 249 -47.98 -40.38 4.46
N ARG A 250 -46.90 -41.00 5.00
CA ARG A 250 -46.75 -42.38 5.57
C ARG A 250 -46.09 -43.57 4.81
N VAL A 251 -44.95 -44.01 5.40
CA VAL A 251 -44.70 -45.30 6.14
C VAL A 251 -43.87 -46.45 5.51
N ASP A 252 -42.88 -46.87 6.34
CA ASP A 252 -42.20 -48.16 6.58
C ASP A 252 -41.16 -48.80 5.66
N GLY A 253 -40.06 -49.27 6.30
CA GLY A 253 -39.12 -50.26 5.79
C GLY A 253 -37.78 -50.32 6.55
N VAL A 254 -37.68 -51.20 7.55
CA VAL A 254 -36.56 -51.46 8.47
C VAL A 254 -35.58 -52.55 7.93
N ILE A 255 -34.26 -52.24 7.87
CA ILE A 255 -32.99 -53.00 8.25
C ILE A 255 -32.77 -54.46 7.70
N PRO A 256 -31.53 -55.03 7.47
CA PRO A 256 -30.16 -54.69 7.95
C PRO A 256 -28.97 -54.71 6.94
N GLU A 257 -27.81 -54.25 7.42
CA GLU A 257 -26.44 -54.43 6.88
C GLU A 257 -26.01 -55.91 6.66
N PRO A 258 -24.88 -56.15 5.94
CA PRO A 258 -23.64 -56.40 6.69
C PRO A 258 -22.37 -55.72 6.12
N ALA A 259 -21.43 -55.51 7.05
CA ALA A 259 -20.07 -54.99 6.91
C ALA A 259 -19.18 -55.67 5.87
N VAL A 260 -18.36 -54.87 5.18
CA VAL A 260 -16.97 -55.21 4.76
C VAL A 260 -16.14 -53.93 4.72
N GLU A 261 -15.13 -53.84 5.60
CA GLU A 261 -14.04 -52.86 5.52
C GLU A 261 -13.27 -53.01 4.20
N PRO A 262 -12.71 -51.89 3.67
CA PRO A 262 -11.27 -51.92 3.44
C PRO A 262 -10.57 -50.73 4.10
N GLN A 263 -9.54 -51.09 4.87
CA GLN A 263 -8.53 -50.25 5.47
C GLN A 263 -7.86 -49.32 4.43
N GLN A 264 -7.87 -48.01 4.75
CA GLN A 264 -6.83 -46.97 4.62
C GLN A 264 -5.83 -47.01 3.44
N PRO A 265 -5.49 -45.85 2.85
CA PRO A 265 -4.49 -45.00 3.52
C PRO A 265 -4.96 -43.57 3.72
N ALA A 266 -4.67 -43.06 4.93
CA ALA A 266 -4.54 -41.65 5.20
C ALA A 266 -3.64 -41.00 4.14
N ALA A 267 -4.21 -40.12 3.33
CA ALA A 267 -3.46 -39.06 2.68
C ALA A 267 -3.55 -37.85 3.61
N GLU A 268 -2.76 -37.88 4.69
CA GLU A 268 -2.37 -36.64 5.37
C GLU A 268 -1.56 -35.82 4.36
N SER A 269 -2.21 -34.86 3.73
CA SER A 269 -1.54 -33.79 2.99
C SER A 269 -0.71 -32.98 3.99
N PRO A 270 0.62 -32.81 3.79
CA PRO A 270 1.49 -32.16 4.76
C PRO A 270 1.38 -30.62 4.73
N SER A 271 0.16 -30.07 4.66
CA SER A 271 -0.07 -28.62 4.55
C SER A 271 -1.15 -28.04 5.47
N ASP A 272 -1.81 -28.86 6.30
CA ASP A 272 -2.86 -28.39 7.23
C ASP A 272 -2.43 -28.32 8.70
N ALA A 273 -1.18 -28.68 9.03
CA ALA A 273 -0.70 -28.64 10.41
C ALA A 273 -0.39 -27.20 10.83
N LEU A 274 -1.38 -26.53 11.44
CA LEU A 274 -1.16 -25.27 12.17
C LEU A 274 -0.20 -25.52 13.34
N PRO A 275 0.66 -24.56 13.72
CA PRO A 275 1.50 -24.70 14.91
C PRO A 275 0.66 -24.95 16.17
N GLU A 276 1.14 -25.76 17.10
CA GLU A 276 0.40 -26.16 18.31
C GLU A 276 -0.16 -24.96 19.11
N GLN A 277 0.61 -23.87 19.19
CA GLN A 277 0.20 -22.63 19.84
C GLN A 277 -0.97 -21.95 19.12
N VAL A 278 -1.00 -22.01 17.78
CA VAL A 278 -2.09 -21.46 16.95
C VAL A 278 -3.34 -22.31 17.10
N GLN A 279 -3.18 -23.63 17.09
CA GLN A 279 -4.30 -24.57 17.29
C GLN A 279 -4.95 -24.38 18.67
N ALA A 280 -4.15 -24.15 19.72
CA ALA A 280 -4.65 -23.93 21.07
C ALA A 280 -5.48 -22.64 21.21
N SER A 281 -5.23 -21.62 20.37
CA SER A 281 -5.98 -20.36 20.38
C SER A 281 -7.30 -20.42 19.62
N ILE A 282 -7.51 -21.40 18.73
CA ILE A 282 -8.76 -21.54 17.95
C ILE A 282 -10.02 -21.60 18.81
N PRO A 283 -10.12 -22.49 19.83
CA PRO A 283 -11.33 -22.55 20.65
C PRO A 283 -11.60 -21.23 21.40
N GLN A 284 -10.54 -20.55 21.85
CA GLN A 284 -10.65 -19.26 22.54
C GLN A 284 -11.18 -18.16 21.61
N ILE A 285 -10.65 -18.08 20.38
CA ILE A 285 -11.13 -17.10 19.38
C ILE A 285 -12.58 -17.40 19.01
N LYS A 286 -12.94 -18.68 18.86
CA LYS A 286 -14.31 -19.08 18.52
C LYS A 286 -15.30 -18.72 19.64
N GLU A 287 -14.94 -18.99 20.89
CA GLU A 287 -15.74 -18.60 22.05
C GLU A 287 -15.94 -17.08 22.10
N LEU A 288 -14.89 -16.29 21.84
CA LEU A 288 -14.99 -14.82 21.77
C LEU A 288 -15.94 -14.35 20.65
N LEU A 289 -15.86 -14.95 19.46
CA LEU A 289 -16.72 -14.62 18.32
C LEU A 289 -18.20 -14.97 18.56
N GLU A 290 -18.47 -15.99 19.37
CA GLU A 290 -19.82 -16.40 19.75
C GLU A 290 -20.34 -15.65 21.00
N SER A 291 -19.47 -15.00 21.76
CA SER A 291 -19.83 -14.26 22.98
C SER A 291 -20.52 -12.92 22.69
N GLU A 292 -21.57 -12.62 23.46
CA GLU A 292 -22.24 -11.30 23.43
C GLU A 292 -21.63 -10.29 24.42
N VAL A 293 -20.53 -10.65 25.09
CA VAL A 293 -19.91 -9.85 26.15
C VAL A 293 -18.99 -8.79 25.53
N GLU A 294 -18.75 -7.68 26.24
CA GLU A 294 -17.77 -6.67 25.80
C GLU A 294 -16.35 -7.25 25.77
N TRP A 295 -15.65 -7.02 24.66
CA TRP A 295 -14.27 -7.48 24.48
C TRP A 295 -13.32 -6.51 25.18
N ASP A 296 -12.45 -7.05 26.02
CA ASP A 296 -11.45 -6.30 26.80
C ASP A 296 -10.03 -6.50 26.24
N GLN A 297 -9.02 -5.98 26.94
CA GLN A 297 -7.63 -6.11 26.51
C GLN A 297 -7.17 -7.58 26.41
N SER A 298 -7.74 -8.49 27.21
CA SER A 298 -7.43 -9.91 27.14
C SER A 298 -7.95 -10.54 25.84
N SER A 299 -9.07 -10.04 25.33
CA SER A 299 -9.64 -10.46 24.04
C SER A 299 -8.71 -10.10 22.86
N VAL A 300 -8.09 -8.93 22.90
CA VAL A 300 -7.08 -8.50 21.90
C VAL A 300 -5.86 -9.42 21.91
N ASP A 301 -5.44 -9.87 23.09
CA ASP A 301 -4.24 -10.72 23.24
C ASP A 301 -4.40 -12.09 22.58
N VAL A 302 -5.63 -12.64 22.54
CA VAL A 302 -5.91 -13.91 21.86
C VAL A 302 -5.64 -13.81 20.36
N PHE A 303 -5.87 -12.64 19.74
CA PHE A 303 -5.62 -12.43 18.32
C PHE A 303 -4.14 -12.18 17.97
N LYS A 304 -3.23 -12.04 18.95
CA LYS A 304 -1.80 -11.83 18.68
C LYS A 304 -1.17 -12.99 17.92
N VAL A 305 -1.72 -14.19 18.06
CA VAL A 305 -1.31 -15.39 17.34
C VAL A 305 -1.31 -15.23 15.81
N LEU A 306 -2.09 -14.28 15.28
CA LEU A 306 -2.11 -13.92 13.86
C LEU A 306 -0.77 -13.36 13.35
N ASN A 307 0.04 -12.78 14.23
CA ASN A 307 1.37 -12.26 13.86
C ASN A 307 2.44 -13.37 13.77
N ASP A 308 2.17 -14.54 14.35
CA ASP A 308 3.07 -15.70 14.32
C ASP A 308 2.78 -16.63 13.13
N CYS A 309 1.68 -16.37 12.39
CA CYS A 309 1.23 -17.20 11.28
C CYS A 309 1.77 -16.69 9.92
N ASP A 310 2.14 -17.63 9.04
CA ASP A 310 2.35 -17.33 7.61
C ASP A 310 1.01 -17.17 6.85
N PRO A 311 1.00 -16.62 5.62
CA PRO A 311 -0.25 -16.33 4.90
C PRO A 311 -1.12 -17.57 4.63
N SER A 312 -0.52 -18.73 4.38
CA SER A 312 -1.27 -20.00 4.21
C SER A 312 -1.90 -20.45 5.53
N GLN A 313 -1.16 -20.34 6.63
CA GLN A 313 -1.67 -20.65 7.97
C GLN A 313 -2.81 -19.72 8.37
N VAL A 314 -2.72 -18.41 8.06
CA VAL A 314 -3.81 -17.47 8.30
C VAL A 314 -5.07 -17.87 7.52
N GLU A 315 -4.92 -18.33 6.27
CA GLU A 315 -6.06 -18.80 5.48
C GLU A 315 -6.72 -20.05 6.08
N VAL A 316 -5.93 -21.03 6.53
CA VAL A 316 -6.44 -22.21 7.24
C VAL A 316 -7.14 -21.80 8.54
N LEU A 317 -6.53 -20.92 9.33
CA LEU A 317 -7.10 -20.41 10.57
C LEU A 317 -8.43 -19.68 10.31
N CYS A 318 -8.51 -18.80 9.30
CA CYS A 318 -9.74 -18.12 8.93
C CYS A 318 -10.87 -19.10 8.59
N ARG A 319 -10.53 -20.21 7.92
CA ARG A 319 -11.49 -21.26 7.56
C ARG A 319 -11.95 -22.05 8.78
N MET A 320 -11.03 -22.42 9.67
CA MET A 320 -11.35 -23.13 10.91
C MET A 320 -12.22 -22.30 11.86
N LEU A 321 -12.04 -20.97 11.84
CA LEU A 321 -12.84 -20.02 12.60
C LEU A 321 -14.15 -19.61 11.89
N SER A 322 -14.40 -20.10 10.68
CA SER A 322 -15.55 -19.71 9.84
C SER A 322 -15.74 -18.18 9.75
N LEU A 323 -14.65 -17.42 9.60
CA LEU A 323 -14.70 -15.95 9.65
C LEU A 323 -15.63 -15.34 8.59
N SER A 324 -15.82 -16.02 7.45
CA SER A 324 -16.75 -15.61 6.40
C SER A 324 -18.23 -15.67 6.83
N GLU A 325 -18.56 -16.53 7.79
CA GLU A 325 -19.92 -16.75 8.30
C GLU A 325 -20.22 -15.89 9.53
N THR A 326 -19.22 -15.18 10.07
CA THR A 326 -19.40 -14.33 11.25
C THR A 326 -20.54 -13.32 11.08
N PRO A 327 -21.40 -13.14 12.09
CA PRO A 327 -22.53 -12.23 12.00
C PRO A 327 -22.06 -10.79 11.91
N GLU A 328 -22.70 -9.96 11.07
CA GLU A 328 -22.24 -8.60 10.80
C GLU A 328 -22.16 -7.72 12.06
N GLN A 329 -22.96 -8.01 13.08
CA GLN A 329 -22.97 -7.28 14.35
C GLN A 329 -21.65 -7.42 15.13
N THR A 330 -20.93 -8.53 14.97
CA THR A 330 -19.64 -8.80 15.64
C THR A 330 -18.45 -8.16 14.92
N LEU A 331 -18.61 -7.81 13.64
CA LEU A 331 -17.52 -7.29 12.81
C LEU A 331 -16.87 -6.02 13.38
N PRO A 332 -17.60 -5.01 13.90
CA PRO A 332 -16.97 -3.83 14.45
C PRO A 332 -16.07 -4.13 15.66
N GLN A 333 -16.48 -5.06 16.53
CA GLN A 333 -15.70 -5.48 17.70
C GLN A 333 -14.44 -6.24 17.28
N LEU A 334 -14.61 -7.20 16.35
CA LEU A 334 -13.48 -7.94 15.76
C LEU A 334 -12.49 -6.99 15.09
N CYS A 335 -12.97 -6.06 14.25
CA CYS A 335 -12.12 -5.07 13.61
C CYS A 335 -11.40 -4.19 14.64
N SER A 336 -12.08 -3.74 15.71
CA SER A 336 -11.42 -2.96 16.77
C SER A 336 -10.24 -3.73 17.36
N CYS A 337 -10.45 -5.00 17.70
CA CYS A 337 -9.38 -5.82 18.30
C CYS A 337 -8.22 -6.06 17.32
N LEU A 338 -8.52 -6.31 16.05
CA LEU A 338 -7.48 -6.44 15.01
C LEU A 338 -6.70 -5.14 14.77
N LEU A 339 -7.34 -3.98 14.97
CA LEU A 339 -6.74 -2.66 14.83
C LEU A 339 -5.90 -2.26 16.05
N ASP A 340 -6.23 -2.80 17.23
CA ASP A 340 -5.52 -2.56 18.49
C ASP A 340 -4.33 -3.52 18.73
N LEU A 341 -4.11 -4.48 17.82
CA LEU A 341 -2.97 -5.39 17.87
C LEU A 341 -1.62 -4.63 17.82
N SER A 342 -0.71 -5.06 18.69
CA SER A 342 0.68 -4.60 18.72
C SER A 342 1.61 -5.81 18.78
N PRO A 343 2.42 -6.07 17.74
CA PRO A 343 2.61 -5.27 16.52
C PRO A 343 1.40 -5.29 15.56
N ASP A 344 1.33 -4.28 14.68
CA ASP A 344 0.37 -4.21 13.57
C ASP A 344 0.48 -5.45 12.67
N LEU A 345 -0.64 -5.84 12.06
CA LEU A 345 -0.69 -6.97 11.14
C LEU A 345 0.24 -6.75 9.93
N SER A 346 0.92 -7.82 9.53
CA SER A 346 1.69 -7.83 8.29
C SER A 346 0.78 -7.58 7.08
N HIS A 347 1.34 -7.08 5.97
CA HIS A 347 0.56 -6.81 4.76
C HIS A 347 -0.18 -8.06 4.25
N SER A 348 0.49 -9.21 4.20
CA SER A 348 -0.09 -10.47 3.71
C SER A 348 -1.14 -11.04 4.65
N THR A 349 -0.91 -10.95 5.96
CA THR A 349 -1.88 -11.36 6.99
C THR A 349 -3.14 -10.50 6.90
N ALA A 350 -2.99 -9.17 6.82
CA ALA A 350 -4.10 -8.24 6.67
C ALA A 350 -4.90 -8.49 5.38
N VAL A 351 -4.23 -8.74 4.24
CA VAL A 351 -4.91 -9.09 2.97
C VAL A 351 -5.76 -10.35 3.13
N THR A 352 -5.21 -11.39 3.75
CA THR A 352 -5.89 -12.68 3.93
C THR A 352 -7.09 -12.54 4.87
N LEU A 353 -6.92 -11.87 6.00
CA LEU A 353 -8.01 -11.63 6.97
C LEU A 353 -9.12 -10.77 6.38
N ILE A 354 -8.79 -9.63 5.76
CA ILE A 354 -9.78 -8.74 5.15
C ILE A 354 -10.57 -9.49 4.08
N LYS A 355 -9.90 -10.30 3.27
CA LYS A 355 -10.56 -11.12 2.25
C LYS A 355 -11.53 -12.11 2.88
N SER A 356 -11.08 -12.88 3.87
CA SER A 356 -11.89 -13.90 4.55
C SER A 356 -13.10 -13.33 5.29
N ILE A 357 -12.94 -12.17 5.94
CA ILE A 357 -13.99 -11.54 6.76
C ILE A 357 -15.02 -10.81 5.90
N LEU A 358 -14.56 -10.05 4.89
CA LEU A 358 -15.40 -9.04 4.23
C LEU A 358 -15.78 -9.37 2.78
N LEU A 359 -14.95 -10.08 2.02
CA LEU A 359 -15.15 -10.19 0.56
C LEU A 359 -16.47 -10.88 0.21
N GLY A 360 -16.73 -12.05 0.80
CA GLY A 360 -17.98 -12.79 0.53
C GLY A 360 -19.23 -11.97 0.86
N LYS A 361 -19.21 -11.28 2.01
CA LYS A 361 -20.31 -10.43 2.46
C LYS A 361 -20.56 -9.28 1.49
N VAL A 362 -19.50 -8.58 1.06
CA VAL A 362 -19.61 -7.47 0.11
C VAL A 362 -20.07 -7.93 -1.28
N LEU A 363 -19.58 -9.07 -1.77
CA LEU A 363 -20.03 -9.61 -3.06
C LEU A 363 -21.51 -9.99 -3.02
N SER A 364 -22.00 -10.52 -1.89
CA SER A 364 -23.40 -10.92 -1.71
C SER A 364 -24.42 -9.78 -1.52
N LEU A 365 -23.97 -8.52 -1.50
CA LEU A 365 -24.87 -7.38 -1.26
C LEU A 365 -25.90 -7.19 -2.39
N SER A 366 -27.17 -7.32 -2.05
CA SER A 366 -28.32 -6.91 -2.88
C SER A 366 -28.89 -5.55 -2.47
N GLU A 367 -28.71 -5.18 -1.20
CA GLU A 367 -29.17 -3.94 -0.57
C GLU A 367 -27.98 -3.14 -0.02
N PRO A 368 -28.15 -1.83 0.31
CA PRO A 368 -27.10 -1.05 0.93
C PRO A 368 -26.50 -1.76 2.15
N ALA A 369 -25.17 -1.78 2.22
CA ALA A 369 -24.43 -2.45 3.30
C ALA A 369 -24.92 -2.00 4.68
N SER A 370 -25.03 -2.94 5.62
CA SER A 370 -25.43 -2.63 6.98
C SER A 370 -24.46 -1.64 7.64
N ARG A 371 -24.93 -0.96 8.68
CA ARG A 371 -24.09 -0.04 9.46
C ARG A 371 -22.83 -0.74 10.00
N CYS A 372 -22.97 -1.97 10.48
CA CYS A 372 -21.85 -2.71 11.06
C CYS A 372 -20.82 -3.10 9.99
N LEU A 373 -21.28 -3.55 8.81
CA LEU A 373 -20.40 -3.83 7.68
C LEU A 373 -19.68 -2.57 7.19
N VAL A 374 -20.39 -1.45 7.06
CA VAL A 374 -19.79 -0.16 6.69
C VAL A 374 -18.72 0.26 7.69
N MET A 375 -18.99 0.16 9.00
CA MET A 375 -18.01 0.48 10.05
C MET A 375 -16.78 -0.43 10.00
N ALA A 376 -16.98 -1.74 9.78
CA ALA A 376 -15.89 -2.71 9.67
C ALA A 376 -14.99 -2.41 8.45
N VAL A 377 -15.58 -2.19 7.28
CA VAL A 377 -14.84 -1.91 6.05
C VAL A 377 -14.12 -0.55 6.13
N THR A 378 -14.78 0.49 6.64
CA THR A 378 -14.18 1.85 6.73
C THR A 378 -13.04 1.91 7.75
N SER A 379 -13.16 1.26 8.91
CA SER A 379 -12.11 1.19 9.92
C SER A 379 -10.87 0.44 9.43
N LEU A 380 -11.05 -0.73 8.82
CA LEU A 380 -9.96 -1.50 8.22
C LEU A 380 -9.32 -0.77 7.02
N CYS A 381 -10.12 -0.13 6.16
CA CYS A 381 -9.62 0.66 5.04
C CYS A 381 -8.77 1.85 5.51
N SER A 382 -9.16 2.50 6.61
CA SER A 382 -8.42 3.65 7.15
C SER A 382 -7.06 3.27 7.72
N ARG A 383 -6.92 2.08 8.34
CA ARG A 383 -5.64 1.59 8.89
C ARG A 383 -4.80 0.84 7.86
N TYR A 384 -5.44 0.02 7.03
CA TYR A 384 -4.81 -0.90 6.08
C TYR A 384 -5.31 -0.64 4.65
N PRO A 385 -5.15 0.58 4.09
CA PRO A 385 -5.73 0.94 2.79
C PRO A 385 -5.21 0.07 1.65
N ARG A 386 -3.91 -0.25 1.63
CA ARG A 386 -3.31 -1.10 0.60
C ARG A 386 -3.82 -2.55 0.67
N PRO A 387 -3.83 -3.24 1.84
CA PRO A 387 -4.52 -4.51 1.99
C PRO A 387 -5.97 -4.48 1.52
N THR A 388 -6.77 -3.49 1.93
CA THR A 388 -8.18 -3.37 1.52
C THR A 388 -8.33 -3.21 0.01
N CYS A 389 -7.44 -2.45 -0.64
CA CYS A 389 -7.45 -2.34 -2.10
C CYS A 389 -7.29 -3.70 -2.80
N HIS A 390 -6.39 -4.56 -2.31
CA HIS A 390 -6.10 -5.85 -2.95
C HIS A 390 -7.04 -6.98 -2.52
N ALA A 391 -7.48 -6.99 -1.26
CA ALA A 391 -8.30 -8.05 -0.69
C ALA A 391 -9.79 -7.88 -0.98
N LEU A 392 -10.25 -6.62 -1.12
CA LEU A 392 -11.67 -6.30 -1.23
C LEU A 392 -11.98 -5.53 -2.52
N ILE A 393 -11.36 -4.36 -2.71
CA ILE A 393 -11.74 -3.45 -3.81
C ILE A 393 -11.44 -4.05 -5.18
N GLY A 394 -10.22 -4.56 -5.38
CA GLY A 394 -9.81 -5.20 -6.64
C GLY A 394 -10.76 -6.34 -7.04
N PRO A 395 -10.96 -7.36 -6.19
CA PRO A 395 -11.89 -8.46 -6.48
C PRO A 395 -13.32 -8.00 -6.80
N VAL A 396 -13.86 -7.01 -6.07
CA VAL A 396 -15.22 -6.46 -6.34
C VAL A 396 -15.32 -5.78 -7.71
N LEU A 397 -14.20 -5.28 -8.24
CA LEU A 397 -14.13 -4.62 -9.56
C LEU A 397 -13.81 -5.61 -10.70
N GLU A 398 -13.15 -6.74 -10.43
CA GLU A 398 -12.64 -7.66 -11.45
C GLU A 398 -13.75 -8.43 -12.20
N GLU A 399 -14.88 -8.73 -11.55
CA GLU A 399 -15.92 -9.58 -12.13
C GLU A 399 -16.94 -8.82 -13.01
N GLY A 400 -16.83 -7.49 -13.14
CA GLY A 400 -17.75 -6.68 -13.95
C GLY A 400 -19.21 -6.70 -13.45
N GLN A 401 -19.48 -7.35 -12.31
CA GLN A 401 -20.80 -7.46 -11.67
C GLN A 401 -20.92 -6.56 -10.44
N THR A 402 -20.18 -5.44 -10.41
CA THR A 402 -20.31 -4.47 -9.32
C THR A 402 -21.73 -3.87 -9.33
N GLY A 403 -22.59 -4.37 -8.44
CA GLY A 403 -23.95 -3.87 -8.25
C GLY A 403 -23.98 -2.47 -7.63
N SER A 404 -25.18 -1.91 -7.50
CA SER A 404 -25.37 -0.56 -6.92
C SER A 404 -24.93 -0.49 -5.45
N ALA A 405 -25.20 -1.52 -4.66
CA ALA A 405 -24.83 -1.59 -3.25
C ALA A 405 -23.31 -1.64 -3.06
N GLN A 406 -22.62 -2.46 -3.85
CA GLN A 406 -21.17 -2.56 -3.87
C GLN A 406 -20.55 -1.23 -4.31
N ALA A 407 -21.06 -0.62 -5.38
CA ALA A 407 -20.58 0.66 -5.88
C ALA A 407 -20.75 1.77 -4.83
N GLU A 408 -21.88 1.83 -4.12
CA GLU A 408 -22.10 2.80 -3.05
C GLU A 408 -21.10 2.65 -1.91
N LEU A 409 -20.82 1.41 -1.47
CA LEU A 409 -19.81 1.13 -0.47
C LEU A 409 -18.41 1.58 -0.94
N LEU A 410 -18.03 1.23 -2.17
CA LEU A 410 -16.76 1.64 -2.76
C LEU A 410 -16.62 3.17 -2.88
N ILE A 411 -17.69 3.86 -3.27
CA ILE A 411 -17.72 5.33 -3.33
C ILE A 411 -17.47 5.90 -1.94
N ARG A 412 -18.16 5.41 -0.91
CA ARG A 412 -17.94 5.86 0.48
C ARG A 412 -16.47 5.72 0.91
N LEU A 413 -15.79 4.62 0.55
CA LEU A 413 -14.36 4.47 0.84
C LEU A 413 -13.49 5.51 0.13
N ILE A 414 -13.83 5.86 -1.12
CA ILE A 414 -13.15 6.91 -1.87
C ILE A 414 -13.29 8.27 -1.16
N GLU A 415 -14.47 8.55 -0.60
CA GLU A 415 -14.74 9.83 0.07
C GLU A 415 -14.06 9.92 1.43
N ASP A 416 -14.20 8.88 2.26
CA ASP A 416 -13.94 8.98 3.69
C ASP A 416 -12.61 8.35 4.14
N CYS A 417 -12.07 7.38 3.38
CA CYS A 417 -10.96 6.55 3.85
C CYS A 417 -9.68 6.65 3.00
N LEU A 418 -9.83 6.72 1.67
CA LEU A 418 -8.69 6.62 0.76
C LEU A 418 -8.02 7.97 0.51
N ASP A 419 -6.70 8.03 0.70
CA ASP A 419 -5.88 9.17 0.30
C ASP A 419 -5.70 9.22 -1.25
N PRO A 420 -5.16 10.31 -1.82
CA PRO A 420 -4.99 10.43 -3.27
C PRO A 420 -4.19 9.28 -3.92
N HIS A 421 -3.21 8.73 -3.21
CA HIS A 421 -2.38 7.63 -3.71
C HIS A 421 -3.21 6.35 -3.90
N TYR A 422 -4.02 5.99 -2.91
CA TYR A 422 -4.86 4.79 -3.00
C TYR A 422 -6.08 4.98 -3.90
N ARG A 423 -6.60 6.21 -4.05
CA ARG A 423 -7.61 6.52 -5.07
C ARG A 423 -7.06 6.30 -6.48
N LEU A 424 -5.80 6.68 -6.74
CA LEU A 424 -5.16 6.41 -8.02
C LEU A 424 -4.94 4.90 -8.25
N LEU A 425 -4.54 4.15 -7.22
CA LEU A 425 -4.44 2.69 -7.29
C LEU A 425 -5.78 2.04 -7.65
N MET A 426 -6.86 2.48 -6.99
CA MET A 426 -8.22 2.00 -7.27
C MET A 426 -8.66 2.34 -8.70
N PHE A 427 -8.34 3.54 -9.19
CA PHE A 427 -8.58 3.91 -10.58
C PHE A 427 -7.84 2.99 -11.55
N GLN A 428 -6.57 2.64 -11.28
CA GLN A 428 -5.84 1.68 -12.12
C GLN A 428 -6.46 0.27 -12.10
N MET A 429 -7.11 -0.12 -11.00
CA MET A 429 -7.83 -1.39 -10.93
C MET A 429 -9.07 -1.40 -11.84
N THR A 430 -9.82 -0.30 -11.91
CA THR A 430 -11.00 -0.22 -12.80
C THR A 430 -10.64 -0.29 -14.28
N LEU A 431 -9.41 0.07 -14.67
CA LEU A 431 -8.95 -0.01 -16.06
C LEU A 431 -8.66 -1.45 -16.52
N LYS A 432 -8.45 -2.40 -15.60
CA LYS A 432 -8.12 -3.80 -15.93
C LYS A 432 -9.35 -4.68 -16.16
N GLY A 433 -10.52 -4.25 -15.66
CA GLY A 433 -11.76 -5.02 -15.68
C GLY A 433 -12.74 -4.58 -16.77
N ILE A 434 -13.84 -5.33 -16.87
CA ILE A 434 -15.00 -4.96 -17.70
C ILE A 434 -15.83 -3.93 -16.94
N TRP A 435 -16.30 -2.90 -17.64
CA TRP A 435 -17.12 -1.87 -17.01
C TRP A 435 -18.58 -2.29 -16.96
N CYS A 436 -19.26 -1.87 -15.90
CA CYS A 436 -20.70 -1.93 -15.73
C CYS A 436 -21.20 -0.63 -15.09
N GLU A 437 -22.51 -0.46 -14.94
CA GLU A 437 -23.10 0.77 -14.36
C GLU A 437 -22.59 1.08 -12.95
N GLY A 438 -22.22 0.06 -12.14
CA GLY A 438 -21.60 0.27 -10.83
C GLY A 438 -20.17 0.77 -10.95
N VAL A 439 -19.34 0.12 -11.77
CA VAL A 439 -17.95 0.55 -12.02
C VAL A 439 -17.91 1.97 -12.59
N LEU A 440 -18.82 2.35 -13.48
CA LEU A 440 -18.91 3.72 -13.99
C LEU A 440 -19.18 4.75 -12.89
N SER A 441 -20.01 4.42 -11.89
CA SER A 441 -20.21 5.29 -10.71
C SER A 441 -18.93 5.45 -9.91
N VAL A 442 -18.17 4.37 -9.71
CA VAL A 442 -16.90 4.37 -8.99
C VAL A 442 -15.85 5.19 -9.74
N ILE A 443 -15.68 4.98 -11.05
CA ILE A 443 -14.76 5.77 -11.89
C ILE A 443 -15.13 7.24 -11.85
N HIS A 444 -16.42 7.56 -11.97
CA HIS A 444 -16.88 8.94 -11.89
C HIS A 444 -16.54 9.59 -10.55
N ALA A 445 -16.80 8.90 -9.42
CA ALA A 445 -16.49 9.42 -8.09
C ALA A 445 -14.98 9.64 -7.90
N LEU A 446 -14.15 8.72 -8.39
CA LEU A 446 -12.69 8.85 -8.39
C LEU A 446 -12.24 10.10 -9.16
N LEU A 447 -12.71 10.25 -10.40
CA LEU A 447 -12.40 11.42 -11.24
C LEU A 447 -12.89 12.73 -10.61
N ASP A 448 -14.03 12.70 -9.91
CA ASP A 448 -14.60 13.87 -9.26
C ASP A 448 -13.71 14.43 -8.14
N LYS A 449 -12.97 13.54 -7.44
CA LYS A 449 -11.97 13.88 -6.40
C LYS A 449 -10.65 14.43 -6.96
N LYS A 450 -10.54 14.73 -8.26
CA LYS A 450 -9.35 15.29 -8.93
C LYS A 450 -8.09 14.43 -8.72
N LEU A 451 -8.02 13.31 -9.44
CA LEU A 451 -6.84 12.46 -9.48
C LEU A 451 -5.68 13.12 -10.23
N GLU A 452 -4.47 12.86 -9.78
CA GLU A 452 -3.25 13.20 -10.52
C GLU A 452 -3.01 12.11 -11.57
N LEU A 453 -3.46 12.35 -12.80
CA LEU A 453 -3.29 11.43 -13.93
C LEU A 453 -2.07 11.86 -14.74
N ASN A 454 -1.11 10.95 -14.93
CA ASN A 454 -0.06 11.16 -15.93
C ASN A 454 -0.60 10.86 -17.35
N GLU A 455 0.18 11.22 -18.37
CA GLU A 455 -0.23 11.03 -19.77
C GLU A 455 -0.48 9.57 -20.13
N GLU A 456 0.36 8.65 -19.66
CA GLU A 456 0.22 7.20 -19.92
C GLU A 456 -1.08 6.63 -19.34
N LEU A 457 -1.41 6.95 -18.09
CA LEU A 457 -2.64 6.48 -17.44
C LEU A 457 -3.88 7.12 -18.07
N PHE A 458 -3.79 8.38 -18.47
CA PHE A 458 -4.89 9.03 -19.18
C PHE A 458 -5.12 8.41 -20.55
N THR A 459 -4.05 8.08 -21.28
CA THR A 459 -4.11 7.36 -22.57
C THR A 459 -4.77 5.99 -22.39
N LEU A 460 -4.29 5.20 -21.43
CA LEU A 460 -4.88 3.88 -21.09
C LEU A 460 -6.36 3.99 -20.73
N PHE A 461 -6.73 5.02 -19.97
CA PHE A 461 -8.13 5.30 -19.67
C PHE A 461 -8.94 5.63 -20.92
N THR A 462 -8.43 6.45 -21.84
CA THR A 462 -9.14 6.78 -23.09
C THR A 462 -9.29 5.57 -24.02
N ASP A 463 -8.30 4.68 -24.07
CA ASP A 463 -8.36 3.44 -24.83
C ASP A 463 -9.43 2.50 -24.25
N GLN A 464 -9.41 2.32 -22.92
CA GLN A 464 -10.43 1.53 -22.24
C GLN A 464 -11.82 2.13 -22.45
N LEU A 465 -11.94 3.45 -22.35
CA LEU A 465 -13.19 4.16 -22.60
C LEU A 465 -13.70 3.93 -24.02
N SER A 466 -12.83 3.97 -25.02
CA SER A 466 -13.18 3.69 -26.41
C SER A 466 -13.64 2.26 -26.63
N SER A 467 -12.97 1.30 -25.99
CA SER A 467 -13.33 -0.12 -26.11
C SER A 467 -14.70 -0.42 -25.50
N GLN A 468 -15.04 0.22 -24.38
CA GLN A 468 -16.26 -0.04 -23.61
C GLN A 468 -17.45 0.85 -24.03
N ALA A 469 -17.21 1.99 -24.69
CA ALA A 469 -18.25 2.96 -25.07
C ALA A 469 -19.47 2.37 -25.81
N PRO A 470 -19.33 1.38 -26.74
CA PRO A 470 -20.47 0.79 -27.43
C PRO A 470 -21.51 0.14 -26.49
N HIS A 471 -21.10 -0.31 -25.30
CA HIS A 471 -22.00 -0.92 -24.32
C HIS A 471 -22.80 0.12 -23.50
N PHE A 472 -22.44 1.40 -23.59
CA PHE A 472 -22.97 2.47 -22.73
C PHE A 472 -23.59 3.65 -23.49
N THR A 473 -24.06 3.42 -24.72
CA THR A 473 -24.64 4.48 -25.56
C THR A 473 -25.81 5.22 -24.90
N LYS A 474 -26.63 4.52 -24.11
CA LYS A 474 -27.77 5.06 -23.36
C LYS A 474 -27.49 5.35 -21.87
N SER A 475 -26.28 5.07 -21.39
CA SER A 475 -25.94 5.22 -19.97
C SER A 475 -25.74 6.68 -19.58
N MET A 476 -26.58 7.15 -18.66
CA MET A 476 -26.42 8.49 -18.09
C MET A 476 -25.17 8.59 -17.20
N LYS A 477 -24.76 7.49 -16.55
CA LYS A 477 -23.55 7.47 -15.71
C LYS A 477 -22.30 7.63 -16.57
N PHE A 478 -22.24 6.91 -17.69
CA PHE A 478 -21.17 7.07 -18.68
C PHE A 478 -21.12 8.51 -19.21
N ALA A 479 -22.26 9.08 -19.59
CA ALA A 479 -22.33 10.46 -20.07
C ALA A 479 -21.87 11.50 -19.04
N LYS A 480 -22.23 11.34 -17.75
CA LYS A 480 -21.76 12.21 -16.67
C LYS A 480 -20.25 12.06 -16.43
N MET A 481 -19.74 10.83 -16.39
CA MET A 481 -18.31 10.55 -16.27
C MET A 481 -17.54 11.22 -17.41
N MET A 482 -17.99 11.08 -18.65
CA MET A 482 -17.40 11.75 -19.82
C MET A 482 -17.41 13.27 -19.70
N LEU A 483 -18.51 13.85 -19.19
CA LEU A 483 -18.58 15.29 -18.98
C LEU A 483 -17.54 15.74 -17.94
N THR A 484 -17.35 14.97 -16.87
CA THR A 484 -16.33 15.23 -15.85
C THR A 484 -14.92 15.17 -16.44
N VAL A 485 -14.61 14.20 -17.31
CA VAL A 485 -13.34 14.15 -18.05
C VAL A 485 -13.13 15.41 -18.89
N LEU A 486 -14.11 15.77 -19.72
CA LEU A 486 -14.01 16.92 -20.64
C LEU A 486 -13.98 18.28 -19.95
N THR A 487 -14.40 18.37 -18.69
CA THR A 487 -14.46 19.64 -17.95
C THR A 487 -13.36 19.78 -16.92
N LYS A 488 -13.05 18.72 -16.15
CA LYS A 488 -12.01 18.74 -15.10
C LYS A 488 -10.64 18.31 -15.59
N TYR A 489 -10.55 17.45 -16.61
CA TYR A 489 -9.29 16.91 -17.14
C TYR A 489 -9.02 17.40 -18.57
N ASN A 490 -9.56 18.56 -18.95
CA ASN A 490 -9.41 19.10 -20.30
C ASN A 490 -7.95 19.35 -20.70
N THR A 491 -7.06 19.63 -19.74
CA THR A 491 -5.62 19.84 -19.94
C THR A 491 -4.88 18.55 -20.33
N HIS A 492 -5.40 17.38 -19.95
CA HIS A 492 -4.81 16.07 -20.27
C HIS A 492 -5.26 15.53 -21.63
N VAL A 493 -6.28 16.13 -22.24
CA VAL A 493 -6.77 15.72 -23.56
C VAL A 493 -5.78 16.21 -24.60
N THR A 494 -5.10 15.27 -25.27
CA THR A 494 -4.21 15.53 -26.42
C THR A 494 -5.02 15.47 -27.73
N MET A 495 -4.41 15.86 -28.85
CA MET A 495 -5.05 15.77 -30.16
C MET A 495 -5.46 14.33 -30.52
N ALA A 496 -4.64 13.34 -30.13
CA ALA A 496 -4.95 11.93 -30.30
C ALA A 496 -6.20 11.54 -29.47
N HIS A 497 -6.23 11.91 -28.19
CA HIS A 497 -7.37 11.65 -27.31
C HIS A 497 -8.66 12.31 -27.84
N LYS A 498 -8.57 13.50 -28.43
CA LYS A 498 -9.72 14.23 -28.96
C LYS A 498 -10.46 13.45 -30.05
N HIS A 499 -9.73 12.77 -30.94
CA HIS A 499 -10.34 11.95 -31.99
C HIS A 499 -11.07 10.73 -31.39
N THR A 500 -10.40 10.00 -30.51
CA THR A 500 -10.98 8.84 -29.79
C THR A 500 -12.24 9.24 -29.02
N LEU A 501 -12.16 10.30 -28.21
CA LEU A 501 -13.30 10.80 -27.44
C LEU A 501 -14.44 11.26 -28.36
N SER A 502 -14.14 11.89 -29.50
CA SER A 502 -15.17 12.28 -30.48
C SER A 502 -15.93 11.07 -31.01
N CYS A 503 -15.24 9.97 -31.30
CA CYS A 503 -15.86 8.72 -31.75
C CYS A 503 -16.80 8.16 -30.67
N CYS A 504 -16.35 8.10 -29.41
CA CYS A 504 -17.17 7.66 -28.27
C CYS A 504 -18.43 8.52 -28.08
N LEU A 505 -18.32 9.83 -28.30
CA LEU A 505 -19.46 10.75 -28.16
C LEU A 505 -20.45 10.67 -29.32
N SER A 506 -20.02 10.21 -30.49
CA SER A 506 -20.88 10.09 -31.67
C SER A 506 -21.94 9.00 -31.48
N SER A 507 -21.58 7.90 -30.81
CA SER A 507 -22.45 6.78 -30.48
C SER A 507 -23.31 7.03 -29.24
N ASN A 508 -23.09 8.12 -28.49
CA ASN A 508 -23.91 8.46 -27.34
C ASN A 508 -25.34 8.88 -27.77
N GLU A 509 -26.34 8.31 -27.11
CA GLU A 509 -27.78 8.51 -27.35
C GLU A 509 -28.47 9.28 -26.20
N THR A 510 -27.72 9.70 -25.18
CA THR A 510 -28.28 10.44 -24.04
C THR A 510 -28.57 11.90 -24.40
N PHE A 511 -29.42 12.56 -23.61
CA PHE A 511 -29.69 13.99 -23.76
C PHE A 511 -28.45 14.88 -23.55
N LEU A 512 -27.39 14.36 -22.92
CA LEU A 512 -26.12 15.08 -22.74
C LEU A 512 -25.24 15.11 -23.99
N LYS A 513 -25.60 14.41 -25.08
CA LYS A 513 -24.80 14.35 -26.32
C LYS A 513 -24.33 15.73 -26.80
N LYS A 514 -25.26 16.70 -26.88
CA LYS A 514 -24.94 18.08 -27.32
C LYS A 514 -23.98 18.77 -26.36
N SER A 515 -24.18 18.63 -25.05
CA SER A 515 -23.32 19.19 -24.01
C SER A 515 -21.91 18.60 -24.05
N LEU A 516 -21.80 17.29 -24.26
CA LEU A 516 -20.52 16.59 -24.39
C LEU A 516 -19.76 17.04 -25.64
N GLN A 517 -20.42 17.09 -26.79
CA GLN A 517 -19.81 17.59 -28.02
C GLN A 517 -19.36 19.06 -27.89
N ALA A 518 -20.16 19.89 -27.22
CA ALA A 518 -19.80 21.28 -26.94
C ALA A 518 -18.61 21.39 -25.97
N ALA A 519 -18.51 20.50 -24.97
CA ALA A 519 -17.35 20.44 -24.07
C ALA A 519 -16.07 20.05 -24.82
N LEU A 520 -16.12 19.00 -25.65
CA LEU A 520 -14.98 18.56 -26.45
C LEU A 520 -14.49 19.64 -27.44
N LYS A 521 -15.41 20.38 -28.06
CA LYS A 521 -15.08 21.50 -28.97
C LYS A 521 -14.37 22.65 -28.27
N ARG A 522 -14.65 22.89 -26.98
CA ARG A 522 -14.02 23.97 -26.19
C ARG A 522 -12.57 23.68 -25.81
N ILE A 523 -12.14 22.42 -25.87
CA ILE A 523 -10.75 22.04 -25.60
C ILE A 523 -9.88 22.55 -26.76
N LYS A 524 -9.11 23.61 -26.48
CA LYS A 524 -8.12 24.21 -27.38
C LYS A 524 -6.74 23.71 -26.96
N HIS A 525 -5.94 23.27 -27.93
CA HIS A 525 -4.52 22.99 -27.68
C HIS A 525 -3.76 24.31 -27.88
N SER A 526 -2.93 24.67 -26.90
CA SER A 526 -1.92 25.73 -27.04
C SER A 526 -0.70 25.18 -27.74
#